data_AF-K8F1R8-F1
#
_entry.id   AF-K8F1R8-F1
#
_cell.length_a   1.000
_cell.length_b   1.000
_cell.length_c   1.000
_cell.angle_alpha   90.00
_cell.angle_beta   90.00
_cell.angle_gamma   90.00
#
_symmetry.space_group_name_H-M   'P 1'
#
loop_
_entity.id
_entity.type
_entity.pdbx_description
1 polymer ?
#
loop_
_entity_poly.entity_id
_entity_poly.type
_entity_poly.pdbx_seq_one_letter_code
_entity_poly.pdbx_strand_id
1 'polypeptide(L)'
;MDEDEEYEGGGEEAEPEMIDNNEGGNEEDEGMDVDGDNIIASGDRSSSLGAREGGGKRGKAVPKDQRTTTPYMTKYERARILGTRALQISMNAPVLVQLEGETDPLDIANKELREKRVPFTVRRFMPDGSWEDWGVDELIVEDPDRRRGL
;
A
#
# COMPACT_ATOMS: atom_id res chain seq x y z
N MET A 1 -25.07 -67.27 -38.39
CA MET A 1 -23.60 -67.22 -38.38
C MET A 1 -23.32 -65.93 -39.12
N ASP A 2 -23.23 -64.79 -38.45
CA ASP A 2 -22.56 -64.51 -37.17
C ASP A 2 -23.32 -63.35 -36.46
N GLU A 3 -23.82 -63.54 -35.23
CA GLU A 3 -23.17 -63.24 -33.93
C GLU A 3 -22.99 -61.73 -33.66
N ASP A 4 -23.92 -61.22 -32.84
CA ASP A 4 -23.81 -60.36 -31.64
C ASP A 4 -22.76 -59.23 -31.50
N GLU A 5 -23.19 -58.19 -30.78
CA GLU A 5 -22.46 -57.29 -29.84
C GLU A 5 -22.90 -55.82 -30.04
N GLU A 6 -23.98 -55.40 -29.38
CA GLU A 6 -24.02 -54.87 -28.00
C GLU A 6 -23.47 -53.43 -27.89
N TYR A 7 -24.35 -52.54 -27.42
CA TYR A 7 -24.18 -51.09 -27.37
C TYR A 7 -23.60 -50.73 -26.00
N GLU A 8 -22.36 -50.28 -25.93
CA GLU A 8 -21.86 -49.58 -24.75
C GLU A 8 -21.39 -48.17 -25.13
N GLY A 9 -22.31 -47.22 -24.98
CA GLY A 9 -21.99 -45.80 -24.91
C GLY A 9 -21.26 -45.52 -23.60
N GLY A 10 -19.95 -45.62 -23.62
CA GLY A 10 -19.06 -45.13 -22.58
C GLY A 10 -18.46 -43.78 -22.99
N GLY A 11 -19.21 -42.70 -22.79
CA GLY A 11 -18.63 -41.36 -22.82
C GLY A 11 -17.70 -41.22 -21.62
N GLU A 12 -16.40 -41.33 -21.86
CA GLU A 12 -15.40 -40.92 -20.88
C GLU A 12 -15.53 -39.40 -20.70
N GLU A 13 -16.28 -38.98 -19.69
CA GLU A 13 -16.22 -37.61 -19.19
C GLU A 13 -14.81 -37.41 -18.65
N ALA A 14 -13.95 -36.77 -19.43
CA ALA A 14 -12.63 -36.36 -18.98
C ALA A 14 -12.82 -35.46 -17.75
N GLU A 15 -12.51 -36.00 -16.57
CA GLU A 15 -12.49 -35.20 -15.35
C GLU A 15 -11.47 -34.06 -15.54
N PRO A 16 -11.86 -32.80 -15.31
CA PRO A 16 -10.93 -31.70 -15.43
C PRO A 16 -9.83 -31.89 -14.38
N GLU A 17 -8.59 -32.03 -14.84
CA GLU A 17 -7.43 -32.05 -13.95
C GLU A 17 -7.43 -30.78 -13.10
N MET A 18 -7.59 -30.96 -11.79
CA MET A 18 -7.46 -29.90 -10.80
C MET A 18 -6.00 -29.44 -10.83
N ILE A 19 -5.74 -28.34 -11.54
CA ILE A 19 -4.46 -27.65 -11.48
C ILE A 19 -4.28 -27.20 -10.02
N ASP A 20 -3.42 -27.91 -9.30
CA ASP A 20 -2.91 -27.53 -7.99
C ASP A 20 -2.01 -26.30 -8.16
N ASN A 21 -2.63 -25.12 -8.14
CA ASN A 21 -1.93 -23.84 -8.07
C ASN A 21 -1.38 -23.57 -6.65
N ASN A 22 -0.89 -24.59 -5.95
CA ASN A 22 0.01 -24.39 -4.81
C ASN A 22 1.45 -24.09 -5.32
N GLU A 23 1.56 -23.12 -6.25
CA GLU A 23 2.69 -22.20 -6.17
C GLU A 23 2.41 -21.37 -4.93
N GLY A 24 2.94 -21.85 -3.80
CA GLY A 24 3.12 -21.04 -2.60
C GLY A 24 3.92 -19.82 -2.98
N GLY A 25 3.21 -18.80 -3.46
CA GLY A 25 3.67 -17.44 -3.48
C GLY A 25 4.10 -17.19 -2.06
N ASN A 26 5.41 -17.04 -1.88
CA ASN A 26 5.95 -16.31 -0.77
C ASN A 26 5.39 -14.89 -0.96
N GLU A 27 4.13 -14.69 -0.56
CA GLU A 27 3.64 -13.40 -0.13
C GLU A 27 4.47 -13.13 1.11
N GLU A 28 5.70 -12.71 0.87
CA GLU A 28 6.43 -11.85 1.77
C GLU A 28 5.47 -10.70 1.96
N ASP A 29 4.60 -10.84 2.97
CA ASP A 29 3.88 -9.75 3.60
C ASP A 29 4.97 -8.71 3.79
N GLU A 30 5.03 -7.75 2.88
CA GLU A 30 5.85 -6.56 2.98
C GLU A 30 5.27 -5.86 4.20
N GLY A 31 5.71 -6.33 5.37
CA GLY A 31 5.26 -5.85 6.65
C GLY A 31 5.30 -4.35 6.52
N MET A 32 4.14 -3.71 6.66
CA MET A 32 4.12 -2.28 6.83
C MET A 32 5.01 -2.06 8.04
N ASP A 33 6.23 -1.56 7.80
CA ASP A 33 7.12 -1.08 8.84
C ASP A 33 6.39 0.12 9.48
N VAL A 34 5.37 -0.17 10.28
CA VAL A 34 4.97 0.63 11.43
C VAL A 34 6.08 0.45 12.46
N ASP A 35 7.29 0.86 12.09
CA ASP A 35 8.16 1.52 13.04
C ASP A 35 7.22 2.49 13.77
N GLY A 36 7.22 2.51 15.11
CA GLY A 36 6.34 3.39 15.89
C GLY A 36 6.51 4.90 15.60
N ASP A 37 7.32 5.24 14.61
CA ASP A 37 7.47 6.52 13.99
C ASP A 37 6.44 6.69 12.87
N ASN A 38 5.79 7.83 12.90
CA ASN A 38 4.69 8.28 12.05
C ASN A 38 5.07 8.50 10.56
N ILE A 39 5.95 7.68 9.98
CA ILE A 39 6.71 7.95 8.76
C ILE A 39 6.34 6.95 7.66
N ILE A 40 5.88 7.46 6.52
CA ILE A 40 5.62 6.68 5.30
C ILE A 40 6.79 6.90 4.33
N ALA A 41 7.61 5.87 4.10
CA ALA A 41 8.67 5.94 3.10
C ALA A 41 8.08 5.92 1.68
N SER A 42 8.53 6.83 0.82
CA SER A 42 8.26 6.80 -0.62
C SER A 42 9.40 6.02 -1.30
N GLY A 43 9.20 4.72 -1.47
CA GLY A 43 10.17 3.81 -2.10
C GLY A 43 10.30 2.48 -1.36
N ASP A 44 11.06 1.57 -1.96
CA ASP A 44 11.34 0.24 -1.45
C ASP A 44 12.67 0.26 -0.66
N ARG A 45 12.58 -0.02 0.64
CA ARG A 45 13.75 -0.16 1.53
C ARG A 45 14.39 -1.55 1.46
N SER A 46 13.86 -2.49 0.69
CA SER A 46 14.40 -3.86 0.54
C SER A 46 15.86 -3.85 0.10
N SER A 47 16.28 -2.87 -0.71
CA SER A 47 17.69 -2.66 -1.06
C SER A 47 18.59 -2.19 0.11
N SER A 48 18.02 -1.82 1.26
CA SER A 48 18.74 -1.28 2.43
C SER A 48 18.71 -2.20 3.67
N LEU A 49 17.80 -3.17 3.76
CA LEU A 49 17.75 -4.14 4.86
C LEU A 49 18.78 -5.28 4.72
N GLY A 50 19.36 -5.45 3.52
CA GLY A 50 20.51 -6.34 3.27
C GLY A 50 21.88 -5.73 3.61
N ALA A 51 21.96 -4.44 3.95
CA ALA A 51 23.22 -3.77 4.26
C ALA A 51 23.58 -3.88 5.74
N ARG A 52 23.96 -5.09 6.17
CA ARG A 52 24.72 -5.27 7.41
C ARG A 52 26.02 -4.47 7.29
N GLU A 53 26.15 -3.47 8.15
CA GLU A 53 27.42 -2.94 8.68
C GLU A 53 28.55 -2.73 7.65
N GLY A 54 28.42 -1.69 6.82
CA GLY A 54 29.48 -1.32 5.91
C GLY A 54 29.38 0.13 5.44
N GLY A 55 29.88 1.08 6.25
CA GLY A 55 30.47 2.36 5.84
C GLY A 55 29.82 3.24 4.76
N GLY A 56 28.59 2.98 4.34
CA GLY A 56 27.86 3.78 3.35
C GLY A 56 27.51 5.12 3.97
N LYS A 57 27.78 6.22 3.23
CA LYS A 57 27.40 7.56 3.66
C LYS A 57 25.93 7.53 4.09
N ARG A 58 25.68 7.69 5.40
CA ARG A 58 24.32 7.87 5.90
C ARG A 58 23.72 9.01 5.09
N GLY A 59 22.59 8.73 4.44
CA GLY A 59 21.80 9.75 3.79
C GLY A 59 21.61 10.95 4.71
N LYS A 60 21.43 12.14 4.15
CA LYS A 60 21.22 13.37 4.92
C LYS A 60 19.79 13.85 4.75
N ALA A 61 19.18 14.30 5.85
CA ALA A 61 17.90 15.02 5.79
C ALA A 61 18.12 16.38 5.11
N VAL A 62 17.31 16.67 4.10
CA VAL A 62 17.29 17.96 3.39
C VAL A 62 16.43 18.96 4.18
N PRO A 63 16.95 20.17 4.49
CA PRO A 63 16.18 21.22 5.16
C PRO A 63 14.91 21.62 4.39
N LYS A 64 13.88 22.10 5.10
CA LYS A 64 12.57 22.44 4.51
C LYS A 64 12.66 23.49 3.39
N ASP A 65 13.55 24.46 3.55
CA ASP A 65 13.86 25.53 2.60
C ASP A 65 14.61 25.06 1.35
N GLN A 66 15.19 23.86 1.38
CA GLN A 66 16.02 23.30 0.31
C GLN A 66 15.38 22.09 -0.36
N ARG A 67 14.10 21.81 -0.07
CA ARG A 67 13.36 20.73 -0.72
C ARG A 67 13.14 21.04 -2.20
N THR A 68 13.28 20.01 -3.02
CA THR A 68 13.19 20.08 -4.47
C THR A 68 12.06 19.22 -5.03
N THR A 69 11.56 18.24 -4.26
CA THR A 69 10.46 17.39 -4.73
C THR A 69 9.12 18.13 -4.78
N THR A 70 8.18 17.56 -5.54
CA THR A 70 6.88 18.17 -5.83
C THR A 70 6.01 18.39 -4.58
N PRO A 71 5.31 19.53 -4.41
CA PRO A 71 4.39 19.71 -3.28
C PRO A 71 3.12 18.85 -3.38
N TYR A 72 2.93 18.13 -4.49
CA TYR A 72 1.78 17.25 -4.72
C TYR A 72 2.02 15.87 -4.10
N MET A 73 0.99 15.31 -3.48
CA MET A 73 0.98 13.93 -3.04
C MET A 73 0.91 13.01 -4.26
N THR A 74 1.81 12.03 -4.34
CA THR A 74 1.75 11.04 -5.42
C THR A 74 0.63 10.04 -5.17
N LYS A 75 0.13 9.40 -6.24
CA LYS A 75 -0.87 8.33 -6.11
C LYS A 75 -0.40 7.16 -5.23
N TYR A 76 0.91 6.91 -5.20
CA TYR A 76 1.52 5.84 -4.40
C TYR A 76 1.56 6.21 -2.91
N GLU A 77 1.93 7.45 -2.60
CA GLU A 77 1.89 7.96 -1.23
C GLU A 77 0.47 7.95 -0.69
N ARG A 78 -0.50 8.45 -1.47
CA ARG A 78 -1.92 8.43 -1.09
C ARG A 78 -2.39 7.02 -0.76
N ALA A 79 -2.06 6.04 -1.62
CA ALA A 79 -2.45 4.65 -1.41
C ALA A 79 -1.82 4.08 -0.11
N ARG A 80 -0.52 4.30 0.12
CA ARG A 80 0.15 3.84 1.35
C ARG A 80 -0.43 4.51 2.60
N ILE A 81 -0.61 5.83 2.59
CA ILE A 81 -1.18 6.59 3.70
C ILE A 81 -2.58 6.06 4.06
N LEU A 82 -3.46 5.90 3.07
CA LEU A 82 -4.81 5.40 3.30
C LEU A 82 -4.80 3.95 3.80
N GLY A 83 -3.97 3.08 3.21
CA GLY A 83 -3.85 1.69 3.63
C GLY A 83 -3.36 1.55 5.08
N THR A 84 -2.24 2.20 5.42
CA THR A 84 -1.69 2.18 6.78
C THR A 84 -2.66 2.80 7.78
N ARG A 85 -3.32 3.91 7.42
CA ARG A 85 -4.26 4.56 8.34
C ARG A 85 -5.53 3.75 8.55
N ALA A 86 -6.10 3.18 7.49
CA ALA A 86 -7.24 2.29 7.58
C ALA A 86 -6.94 1.06 8.45
N LEU A 87 -5.74 0.49 8.31
CA LEU A 87 -5.27 -0.60 9.16
C LEU A 87 -5.16 -0.18 10.64
N GLN A 88 -4.63 1.00 10.93
CA GLN A 88 -4.61 1.51 12.31
C GLN A 88 -6.03 1.66 12.88
N ILE A 89 -6.96 2.22 12.11
CA ILE A 89 -8.36 2.41 12.53
C ILE A 89 -9.04 1.06 12.76
N SER A 90 -8.80 0.05 11.91
CA SER A 90 -9.37 -1.29 12.09
C SER A 90 -8.86 -1.96 13.37
N MET A 91 -7.63 -1.66 13.79
CA MET A 91 -7.06 -2.05 15.09
C MET A 91 -7.45 -1.10 16.23
N ASN A 92 -8.59 -0.41 16.11
CA ASN A 92 -9.16 0.49 17.10
C ASN A 92 -8.26 1.67 17.50
N ALA A 93 -7.37 2.14 16.60
CA ALA A 93 -6.60 3.36 16.85
C ALA A 93 -7.53 4.60 16.94
N PRO A 94 -7.14 5.65 17.68
CA PRO A 94 -7.96 6.86 17.81
C PRO A 94 -8.17 7.57 16.47
N VAL A 95 -9.43 7.88 16.15
CA VAL A 95 -9.83 8.67 14.97
C VAL A 95 -9.76 10.16 15.30
N LEU A 96 -9.22 10.97 14.39
CA LEU A 96 -8.91 12.39 14.59
C LEU A 96 -9.88 13.36 13.89
N VAL A 97 -10.96 12.83 13.32
CA VAL A 97 -12.08 13.55 12.68
C VAL A 97 -13.42 13.13 13.26
N GLN A 98 -14.44 13.94 13.03
CA GLN A 98 -15.79 13.62 13.44
C GLN A 98 -16.42 12.62 12.46
N LEU A 99 -16.92 11.49 12.99
CA LEU A 99 -17.68 10.52 12.22
C LEU A 99 -19.12 11.02 12.04
N GLU A 100 -19.63 10.89 10.82
CA GLU A 100 -20.97 11.27 10.35
C GLU A 100 -21.73 10.06 9.76
N GLY A 101 -21.39 8.85 10.22
CA GLY A 101 -21.99 7.60 9.76
C GLY A 101 -21.04 6.69 8.97
N GLU A 102 -19.78 7.08 8.82
CA GLU A 102 -18.75 6.21 8.26
C GLU A 102 -18.47 5.05 9.22
N THR A 103 -18.63 3.83 8.72
CA THR A 103 -18.34 2.58 9.46
C THR A 103 -17.09 1.88 8.93
N ASP A 104 -16.76 2.12 7.67
CA ASP A 104 -15.62 1.49 7.01
C ASP A 104 -14.30 2.23 7.34
N PRO A 105 -13.24 1.52 7.76
CA PRO A 105 -11.96 2.13 8.11
C PRO A 105 -11.31 2.93 6.98
N LEU A 106 -11.48 2.50 5.72
CA LEU A 106 -10.92 3.21 4.57
C LEU A 106 -11.68 4.50 4.30
N ASP A 107 -13.01 4.52 4.46
CA ASP A 107 -13.80 5.74 4.37
C ASP A 107 -13.41 6.75 5.46
N ILE A 108 -13.20 6.28 6.70
CA ILE A 108 -12.72 7.13 7.81
C ILE A 108 -11.32 7.68 7.49
N ALA A 109 -10.39 6.86 7.00
CA ALA A 109 -9.07 7.30 6.60
C ALA A 109 -9.11 8.33 5.45
N ASN A 110 -10.01 8.14 4.48
CA ASN A 110 -10.23 9.11 3.40
C ASN A 110 -10.73 10.45 3.95
N LYS A 111 -11.66 10.43 4.92
CA LYS A 111 -12.14 11.63 5.60
C LYS A 111 -11.02 12.35 6.34
N GLU A 112 -10.21 11.62 7.12
CA GLU A 112 -9.04 12.18 7.79
C GLU A 112 -8.05 12.81 6.81
N LEU A 113 -7.81 12.17 5.66
CA LEU A 113 -6.90 12.70 4.64
C LEU A 113 -7.44 13.98 4.00
N ARG A 114 -8.76 14.03 3.70
CA ARG A 114 -9.43 15.21 3.14
C ARG A 114 -9.41 16.40 4.10
N GLU A 115 -9.52 16.15 5.40
CA GLU A 115 -9.45 17.16 6.45
C GLU A 115 -8.01 17.48 6.89
N LYS A 116 -6.98 16.84 6.29
CA LYS A 116 -5.56 17.00 6.62
C LYS A 116 -5.26 16.69 8.10
N ARG A 117 -5.93 15.67 8.64
CA ARG A 117 -5.83 15.23 10.04
C ARG A 117 -5.03 13.96 10.23
N VAL A 118 -4.66 13.26 9.16
CA VAL A 118 -3.79 12.09 9.24
C VAL A 118 -2.44 12.53 9.79
N PRO A 119 -2.04 12.05 10.97
CA PRO A 119 -0.74 12.37 11.50
C PRO A 119 0.19 11.43 10.74
N PHE A 120 0.78 11.79 9.61
CA PHE A 120 1.89 11.04 9.01
C PHE A 120 2.87 12.02 8.35
N THR A 121 4.11 11.57 8.19
CA THR A 121 5.16 12.26 7.45
C THR A 121 5.64 11.36 6.33
N VAL A 122 5.60 11.82 5.09
CA VAL A 122 6.15 11.12 3.94
C VAL A 122 7.64 11.39 3.83
N ARG A 123 8.47 10.36 3.89
CA ARG A 123 9.92 10.46 3.65
C ARG A 123 10.25 10.08 2.21
N ARG A 124 10.66 11.06 1.40
CA ARG A 124 11.07 10.87 0.00
C ARG A 124 12.58 10.74 -0.09
N PHE A 125 13.06 9.59 -0.57
CA PHE A 125 14.49 9.36 -0.77
C PHE A 125 14.93 9.81 -2.15
N MET A 126 16.10 10.44 -2.20
CA MET A 126 16.78 10.86 -3.42
C MET A 126 17.82 9.80 -3.83
N PRO A 127 18.22 9.75 -5.11
CA PRO A 127 19.22 8.77 -5.57
C PRO A 127 20.59 8.88 -4.91
N ASP A 128 20.92 10.04 -4.35
CA ASP A 128 22.16 10.27 -3.57
C ASP A 128 22.07 9.80 -2.11
N GLY A 129 20.92 9.22 -1.73
CA GLY A 129 20.60 8.74 -0.39
C GLY A 129 20.07 9.83 0.56
N SER A 130 20.08 11.11 0.16
CA SER A 130 19.42 12.17 0.94
C SER A 130 17.89 11.96 0.96
N TRP A 131 17.19 12.61 1.90
CA TRP A 131 15.74 12.52 1.96
C TRP A 131 15.06 13.81 2.36
N GLU A 132 13.81 13.95 1.94
CA GLU A 132 12.92 15.04 2.29
C GLU A 132 11.72 14.50 3.09
N ASP A 133 11.47 15.08 4.26
CA ASP A 133 10.34 14.72 5.12
C ASP A 133 9.17 15.69 4.91
N TRP A 134 8.10 15.24 4.28
CA TRP A 134 6.90 16.01 3.97
C TRP A 134 5.75 15.66 4.89
N GLY A 135 5.18 16.63 5.61
CA GLY A 135 3.94 16.42 6.36
C GLY A 135 2.78 16.07 5.42
N VAL A 136 1.95 15.10 5.79
CA VAL A 136 0.76 14.78 5.00
C VAL A 136 -0.21 15.97 4.92
N ASP A 137 -0.24 16.81 5.96
CA ASP A 137 -1.01 18.04 6.03
C ASP A 137 -0.53 19.14 5.05
N GLU A 138 0.77 19.17 4.73
CA GLU A 138 1.32 20.15 3.77
C GLU A 138 1.24 19.71 2.32
N LEU A 139 1.09 18.41 2.04
CA LEU A 139 0.96 17.91 0.67
C LEU A 139 -0.37 18.30 0.02
N ILE A 140 -0.30 18.59 -1.28
CA ILE A 140 -1.47 18.89 -2.10
C ILE A 140 -2.06 17.56 -2.60
N VAL A 141 -3.25 17.22 -2.13
CA VAL A 141 -3.97 16.00 -2.55
C VAL A 141 -4.88 16.34 -3.73
N GLU A 142 -4.66 15.66 -4.85
CA GLU A 142 -5.64 15.65 -5.94
C GLU A 142 -6.75 14.67 -5.59
N ASP A 143 -7.91 15.22 -5.23
CA ASP A 143 -9.11 14.43 -4.96
C ASP A 143 -9.71 13.91 -6.29
N PRO A 144 -9.71 12.59 -6.53
CA PRO A 144 -10.27 12.03 -7.76
C PRO A 144 -11.79 12.24 -7.84
N ASP A 145 -12.47 12.36 -6.71
CA ASP A 145 -13.94 12.48 -6.64
C ASP A 145 -14.39 13.91 -6.94
N ARG A 146 -13.56 14.92 -6.64
CA ARG A 146 -13.82 16.31 -7.08
C ARG A 146 -13.94 16.47 -8.60
N ARG A 147 -13.31 15.59 -9.38
CA ARG A 147 -13.41 15.63 -10.85
C ARG A 147 -14.69 14.96 -11.37
N ARG A 148 -15.40 14.19 -10.53
CA ARG A 148 -16.59 13.42 -10.93
C ARG A 148 -17.92 14.13 -10.64
N GLY A 149 -17.92 15.25 -9.92
CA GLY A 149 -19.11 16.11 -9.76
C GLY A 149 -20.30 15.42 -9.08
N LEU A 150 -20.04 14.44 -8.20
CA LEU A 150 -21.03 13.78 -7.36
C LEU A 150 -21.05 14.40 -5.96
#